data_AF-A0A7X0KWQ3-F1
#
_entry.id   AF-A0A7X0KWQ3-F1
#
_cell.length_a   1.000
_cell.length_b   1.000
_cell.length_c   1.000
_cell.angle_alpha   90.00
_cell.angle_beta   90.00
_cell.angle_gamma   90.00
#
_symmetry.space_group_name_H-M   'P 1'
#
loop_
_entity.id
_entity.type
_entity.pdbx_description
1 polymer ?
#
loop_
_entity_poly.entity_id
_entity_poly.type
_entity_poly.pdbx_seq_one_letter_code
_entity_poly.pdbx_strand_id
1 'polypeptide(L)'
;MNAAPTSPARVNTGPQPAGTRSPRTPAPFTPTRETFTTDRAPFTPDPGAMNGPVNTDQIRSAERALSAGTWLIVFGAMLYSVLTVTPLMRAHTPDRWDWTAPILPLVVDAAVVIVVRLDSVLARLGQDGGRWPAALRWMTGTMTLSLNIAESALDRDMVGVAVHAVAPLLLIVTAETGLAYRRAITKALTAREHAAAERLEAERQRAREERERQAQLAREEREHEAAMARQEAERRERAEREERQRAEAAERERRGERERADQERERAERERQRQQAEAERREREREHARREAERQRAEAAERERRALLAAGPAPHKLPQPQARQIVAAAFAAGLSVRDAAERCGWSIGWVAGRYQELRDSPADQPAAV
;
A
#
# COMPACT_ATOMS: atom_id res chain seq x y z
N MET A 1 12.06 79.45 -47.83
CA MET A 1 13.25 80.33 -47.81
C MET A 1 14.27 79.73 -46.88
N ASN A 2 15.46 79.46 -47.41
CA ASN A 2 16.76 79.25 -46.74
C ASN A 2 16.89 78.07 -45.77
N ALA A 3 18.03 77.40 -45.63
CA ALA A 3 19.26 77.20 -46.39
C ALA A 3 20.05 76.17 -45.55
N ALA A 4 20.95 75.42 -46.18
CA ALA A 4 21.89 74.48 -45.56
C ALA A 4 22.87 75.16 -44.56
N PRO A 5 23.71 74.42 -43.80
CA PRO A 5 24.97 73.83 -44.35
C PRO A 5 25.29 72.41 -43.77
N THR A 6 25.82 71.42 -44.50
CA THR A 6 27.19 71.14 -45.02
C THR A 6 28.38 71.04 -44.03
N SER A 7 28.85 69.79 -43.85
CA SER A 7 30.27 69.30 -43.79
C SER A 7 31.17 69.61 -42.56
N PRO A 8 32.33 68.93 -42.33
CA PRO A 8 33.03 67.91 -43.15
C PRO A 8 33.69 66.69 -42.44
N ALA A 9 34.13 65.79 -43.33
CA ALA A 9 35.18 64.76 -43.28
C ALA A 9 36.24 64.73 -42.14
N ARG A 10 36.67 63.50 -41.81
CA ARG A 10 38.07 63.20 -41.46
C ARG A 10 38.56 61.91 -42.12
N VAL A 11 39.82 61.99 -42.54
CA VAL A 11 40.59 61.13 -43.45
C VAL A 11 41.75 60.51 -42.66
N ASN A 12 42.19 59.32 -43.11
CA ASN A 12 43.52 58.70 -42.95
C ASN A 12 43.88 58.15 -41.54
N THR A 13 44.65 57.06 -41.38
CA THR A 13 45.81 56.51 -42.12
C THR A 13 45.99 55.01 -41.79
N GLY A 14 46.41 54.17 -42.77
CA GLY A 14 47.19 52.94 -42.49
C GLY A 14 48.67 53.27 -42.22
N PRO A 15 49.69 52.40 -42.42
CA PRO A 15 49.73 50.94 -42.68
C PRO A 15 50.76 50.19 -41.77
N GLN A 16 50.82 48.84 -41.81
CA GLN A 16 52.03 48.03 -42.10
C GLN A 16 51.96 46.54 -41.63
N PRO A 17 52.78 45.65 -42.24
CA PRO A 17 52.61 44.21 -42.25
C PRO A 17 53.67 43.42 -41.45
N ALA A 18 53.35 42.18 -41.09
CA ALA A 18 54.29 41.13 -40.68
C ALA A 18 53.57 39.79 -40.92
N GLY A 19 54.15 38.68 -41.37
CA GLY A 19 55.53 38.27 -41.55
C GLY A 19 55.46 36.73 -41.64
N THR A 20 56.00 36.16 -42.71
CA THR A 20 56.03 34.71 -42.97
C THR A 20 56.99 33.99 -42.02
N ARG A 21 56.54 32.94 -41.33
CA ARG A 21 57.41 31.90 -40.73
C ARG A 21 56.82 30.50 -40.91
N SER A 22 57.69 29.60 -41.36
CA SER A 22 57.58 28.18 -41.68
C SER A 22 57.09 27.26 -40.55
N PRO A 23 56.70 26.00 -40.87
CA PRO A 23 55.97 25.12 -39.98
C PRO A 23 56.89 24.40 -38.98
N ARG A 24 56.48 24.34 -37.71
CA ARG A 24 57.08 23.48 -36.68
C ARG A 24 56.22 22.24 -36.49
N THR A 25 56.85 21.09 -36.62
CA THR A 25 56.37 19.74 -36.28
C THR A 25 55.89 19.67 -34.83
N PRO A 26 54.77 18.99 -34.52
CA PRO A 26 54.25 18.89 -33.15
C PRO A 26 55.02 17.86 -32.31
N ALA A 27 55.33 18.22 -31.06
CA ALA A 27 55.77 17.30 -30.02
C ALA A 27 54.54 16.61 -29.37
N PRO A 28 54.69 15.38 -28.84
CA PRO A 28 53.60 14.61 -28.27
C PRO A 28 53.08 15.22 -26.96
N PHE A 29 51.77 15.42 -26.90
CA PHE A 29 51.04 15.95 -25.76
C PHE A 29 50.87 14.87 -24.67
N THR A 30 51.50 15.07 -23.51
CA THR A 30 51.21 14.33 -22.28
C THR A 30 50.00 14.96 -21.59
N PRO A 31 48.91 14.21 -21.30
CA PRO A 31 47.76 14.78 -20.63
C PRO A 31 48.03 14.90 -19.12
N THR A 32 48.16 16.13 -18.65
CA THR A 32 48.11 16.47 -17.22
C THR A 32 46.68 16.26 -16.74
N ARG A 33 46.54 15.39 -15.73
CA ARG A 33 45.27 15.00 -15.11
C ARG A 33 44.80 16.12 -14.18
N GLU A 34 44.13 17.13 -14.74
CA GLU A 34 43.39 18.10 -13.93
C GLU A 34 42.06 17.48 -13.47
N THR A 35 41.90 17.44 -12.15
CA THR A 35 40.67 17.08 -11.45
C THR A 35 39.61 18.13 -11.75
N PHE A 36 38.76 17.81 -12.73
CA PHE A 36 37.55 18.56 -13.02
C PHE A 36 36.49 18.21 -11.98
N THR A 37 36.22 19.14 -11.07
CA THR A 37 35.15 19.04 -10.07
C THR A 37 33.80 19.09 -10.82
N THR A 38 33.17 17.93 -10.96
CA THR A 38 31.87 17.76 -11.63
C THR A 38 30.74 18.24 -10.72
N ASP A 39 30.59 19.56 -10.58
CA ASP A 39 29.36 20.18 -10.05
C ASP A 39 28.69 20.99 -11.15
N ARG A 40 28.30 20.27 -12.22
CA ARG A 40 27.33 20.74 -13.20
C ARG A 40 26.31 19.64 -13.35
N ALA A 41 25.12 19.89 -12.81
CA ALA A 41 23.93 19.12 -13.12
C ALA A 41 23.83 18.94 -14.64
N PRO A 42 23.43 17.75 -15.13
CA PRO A 42 23.28 17.52 -16.56
C PRO A 42 22.32 18.57 -17.12
N PHE A 43 22.81 19.40 -18.04
CA PHE A 43 21.98 20.24 -18.87
C PHE A 43 21.13 19.29 -19.72
N THR A 44 19.93 18.98 -19.23
CA THR A 44 18.86 18.42 -20.05
C THR A 44 18.39 19.57 -20.92
N PRO A 45 18.70 19.60 -22.23
CA PRO A 45 18.08 20.57 -23.12
C PRO A 45 16.58 20.37 -23.02
N ASP A 46 15.86 21.41 -22.62
CA ASP A 46 14.40 21.42 -22.61
C ASP A 46 13.90 21.08 -24.02
N PRO A 47 13.28 19.90 -24.25
CA PRO A 47 12.79 19.52 -25.57
C PRO A 47 11.65 20.43 -26.04
N GLY A 48 11.13 21.32 -25.18
CA GLY A 48 10.13 22.33 -25.51
C GLY A 48 10.67 23.59 -26.17
N ALA A 49 11.96 23.92 -26.04
CA ALA A 49 12.48 25.23 -26.45
C ALA A 49 12.76 25.38 -27.97
N MET A 50 12.72 24.29 -28.75
CA MET A 50 12.96 24.31 -30.20
C MET A 50 11.70 24.06 -31.04
N ASN A 51 10.52 24.02 -30.42
CA ASN A 51 9.22 23.92 -31.09
C ASN A 51 8.31 25.08 -30.66
N GLY A 52 8.77 26.31 -30.84
CA GLY A 52 7.83 27.44 -30.89
C GLY A 52 6.76 27.10 -31.94
N PRO A 53 5.46 27.19 -31.63
CA PRO A 53 4.42 26.87 -32.60
C PRO A 53 4.63 27.79 -33.79
N VAL A 54 5.00 27.21 -34.94
CA VAL A 54 4.98 27.93 -36.20
C VAL A 54 3.55 28.41 -36.37
N ASN A 55 3.35 29.71 -36.16
CA ASN A 55 2.03 30.30 -36.07
C ASN A 55 1.30 30.01 -37.39
N THR A 56 0.17 29.31 -37.31
CA THR A 56 -0.60 28.86 -38.48
C THR A 56 -0.98 30.03 -39.39
N ASP A 57 -1.07 31.24 -38.81
CA ASP A 57 -1.31 32.50 -39.53
C ASP A 57 -0.12 32.94 -40.40
N GLN A 58 1.12 32.67 -39.99
CA GLN A 58 2.32 32.96 -40.79
C GLN A 58 2.43 32.01 -41.99
N ILE A 59 2.04 30.74 -41.82
CA ILE A 59 1.96 29.78 -42.94
C ILE A 59 0.88 30.24 -43.93
N ARG A 60 -0.31 30.62 -43.42
CA ARG A 60 -1.42 31.06 -44.27
C ARG A 60 -1.19 32.40 -44.96
N SER A 61 -0.39 33.30 -44.38
CA SER A 61 0.01 34.57 -45.03
C SER A 61 1.08 34.33 -46.10
N ALA A 62 2.05 33.45 -45.83
CA ALA A 62 3.05 33.05 -46.81
C ALA A 62 2.41 32.35 -48.03
N GLU A 63 1.45 31.44 -47.83
CA GLU A 63 0.70 30.81 -48.91
C GLU A 63 -0.10 31.81 -49.76
N ARG A 64 -0.70 32.81 -49.13
CA ARG A 64 -1.43 33.89 -49.83
C ARG A 64 -0.49 34.78 -50.64
N ALA A 65 0.66 35.16 -50.08
CA ALA A 65 1.67 35.96 -50.76
C ALA A 65 2.25 35.20 -51.98
N LEU A 66 2.56 33.91 -51.83
CA LEU A 66 3.03 33.06 -52.92
C LEU A 66 1.97 32.90 -54.03
N SER A 67 0.70 32.76 -53.64
CA SER A 67 -0.41 32.68 -54.59
C SER A 67 -0.60 33.99 -55.36
N ALA A 68 -0.55 35.13 -54.66
CA ALA A 68 -0.66 36.46 -55.28
C ALA A 68 0.50 36.73 -56.25
N GLY A 69 1.75 36.41 -55.85
CA GLY A 69 2.93 36.55 -56.71
C GLY A 69 2.83 35.69 -57.98
N THR A 70 2.32 34.46 -57.87
CA THR A 70 2.12 33.58 -59.03
C THR A 70 1.11 34.19 -60.01
N TRP A 71 -0.02 34.73 -59.53
CA TRP A 71 -1.02 35.39 -60.38
C TRP A 71 -0.50 36.65 -61.05
N LEU A 72 0.36 37.41 -60.36
CA LEU A 72 1.00 38.60 -60.94
C LEU A 72 1.92 38.25 -62.11
N ILE A 73 2.69 37.16 -62.00
CA ILE A 73 3.57 36.67 -63.07
C ILE A 73 2.73 36.21 -64.28
N VAL A 74 1.66 35.46 -64.05
CA VAL A 74 0.75 35.01 -65.12
C VAL A 74 0.10 36.20 -65.82
N PHE A 75 -0.41 37.17 -65.06
CA PHE A 75 -0.99 38.40 -65.62
C PHE A 75 0.03 39.20 -66.43
N GLY A 76 1.26 39.33 -65.93
CA GLY A 76 2.35 40.00 -66.65
C GLY A 76 2.71 39.31 -67.97
N ALA A 77 2.76 37.97 -67.98
CA ALA A 77 3.02 37.20 -69.20
C ALA A 77 1.89 37.35 -70.23
N MET A 78 0.63 37.29 -69.80
CA MET A 78 -0.54 37.53 -70.66
C MET A 78 -0.52 38.94 -71.25
N LEU A 79 -0.23 39.94 -70.42
CA LEU A 79 -0.15 41.33 -70.88
C LEU A 79 0.97 41.53 -71.89
N TYR A 80 2.15 40.95 -71.64
CA TYR A 80 3.27 41.00 -72.56
C TYR A 80 2.94 40.35 -73.91
N SER A 81 2.31 39.17 -73.89
CA SER A 81 1.85 38.44 -75.08
C SER A 81 0.83 39.24 -75.90
N VAL A 82 -0.17 39.85 -75.24
CA VAL A 82 -1.11 40.74 -75.93
C VAL A 82 -0.39 41.92 -76.58
N LEU A 83 0.56 42.54 -75.89
CA LEU A 83 1.30 43.70 -76.41
C LEU A 83 2.21 43.35 -77.60
N THR A 84 2.76 42.14 -77.65
CA THR A 84 3.67 41.71 -78.72
C THR A 84 2.95 41.08 -79.91
N VAL A 85 1.87 40.33 -79.71
CA VAL A 85 1.17 39.60 -80.77
C VAL A 85 0.08 40.43 -81.44
N THR A 86 -0.53 41.39 -80.73
CA THR A 86 -1.57 42.27 -81.32
C THR A 86 -1.06 43.07 -82.54
N PRO A 87 0.14 43.68 -82.53
CA PRO A 87 0.68 44.34 -83.71
C PRO A 87 0.87 43.39 -84.90
N LEU A 88 1.33 42.17 -84.64
CA LEU A 88 1.57 41.16 -85.67
C LEU A 88 0.27 40.69 -86.34
N MET A 89 -0.78 40.47 -85.53
CA MET A 89 -2.10 40.08 -86.04
C MET A 89 -2.78 41.20 -86.83
N ARG A 90 -2.64 42.47 -86.41
CA ARG A 90 -3.14 43.61 -87.20
C ARG A 90 -2.48 43.69 -88.58
N ALA A 91 -1.22 43.27 -88.72
CA ALA A 91 -0.55 43.27 -90.02
C ALA A 91 -1.10 42.20 -91.00
N HIS A 92 -1.76 41.15 -90.50
CA HIS A 92 -2.22 40.00 -91.29
C HIS A 92 -3.74 39.82 -91.33
N THR A 93 -4.48 40.66 -90.60
CA THR A 93 -5.95 40.59 -90.52
C THR A 93 -6.56 41.67 -91.42
N PRO A 94 -7.64 41.39 -92.18
CA PRO A 94 -8.33 42.42 -92.96
C PRO A 94 -8.90 43.53 -92.04
N ASP A 95 -8.77 44.80 -92.43
CA ASP A 95 -9.12 46.00 -91.64
C ASP A 95 -10.46 45.92 -90.86
N ARG A 96 -11.45 45.23 -91.43
CA ARG A 96 -12.77 45.03 -90.79
C ARG A 96 -12.74 44.22 -89.49
N TRP A 97 -11.65 43.50 -89.18
CA TRP A 97 -11.54 42.54 -88.07
C TRP A 97 -10.43 42.89 -87.07
N ASP A 98 -9.77 44.05 -87.20
CA ASP A 98 -8.69 44.50 -86.32
C ASP A 98 -9.07 44.59 -84.84
N TRP A 99 -10.36 44.80 -84.56
CA TRP A 99 -10.87 44.84 -83.20
C TRP A 99 -10.77 43.48 -82.48
N THR A 100 -10.68 42.37 -83.23
CA THR A 100 -10.51 41.01 -82.69
C THR A 100 -9.05 40.62 -82.47
N ALA A 101 -8.09 41.38 -83.01
CA ALA A 101 -6.67 41.10 -82.91
C ALA A 101 -6.15 40.84 -81.47
N PRO A 102 -6.59 41.56 -80.41
CA PRO A 102 -6.14 41.29 -79.04
C PRO A 102 -6.85 40.11 -78.37
N ILE A 103 -7.94 39.59 -78.93
CA ILE A 103 -8.72 38.50 -78.32
C ILE A 103 -8.00 37.16 -78.52
N LEU A 104 -7.40 36.94 -79.70
CA LEU A 104 -6.75 35.68 -80.03
C LEU A 104 -5.55 35.35 -79.10
N PRO A 105 -4.61 36.26 -78.82
CA PRO A 105 -3.49 36.00 -77.89
C PRO A 105 -3.98 35.71 -76.46
N LEU A 106 -5.02 36.43 -76.01
CA LEU A 106 -5.60 36.25 -74.69
C LEU A 106 -6.20 34.84 -74.53
N VAL A 107 -6.88 34.33 -75.56
CA VAL A 107 -7.48 32.99 -75.55
C VAL A 107 -6.40 31.91 -75.55
N VAL A 108 -5.32 32.09 -76.32
CA VAL A 108 -4.18 31.16 -76.34
C VAL A 108 -3.50 31.11 -74.97
N ASP A 109 -3.21 32.26 -74.36
CA ASP A 109 -2.59 32.29 -73.04
C ASP A 109 -3.51 31.71 -71.96
N ALA A 110 -4.81 31.99 -72.03
CA ALA A 110 -5.79 31.40 -71.13
C ALA A 110 -5.83 29.87 -71.27
N ALA A 111 -5.77 29.33 -72.49
CA ALA A 111 -5.71 27.90 -72.74
C ALA A 111 -4.44 27.27 -72.15
N VAL A 112 -3.28 27.91 -72.32
CA VAL A 112 -2.01 27.44 -71.74
C VAL A 112 -2.05 27.48 -70.20
N VAL A 113 -2.57 28.56 -69.61
CA VAL A 113 -2.73 28.67 -68.15
C VAL A 113 -3.68 27.60 -67.62
N ILE A 114 -4.82 27.37 -68.28
CA ILE A 114 -5.78 26.32 -67.91
C ILE A 114 -5.12 24.94 -67.97
N VAL A 115 -4.40 24.61 -69.05
CA VAL A 115 -3.71 23.31 -69.19
C VAL A 115 -2.65 23.12 -68.10
N VAL A 116 -1.82 24.12 -67.85
CA VAL A 116 -0.79 24.05 -66.78
C VAL A 116 -1.43 23.94 -65.40
N ARG A 117 -2.60 24.55 -65.19
CA ARG A 117 -3.29 24.52 -63.89
C ARG A 117 -4.12 23.26 -63.70
N LEU A 118 -4.69 22.68 -64.75
CA LEU A 118 -5.51 21.47 -64.70
C LEU A 118 -4.75 20.29 -64.11
N ASP A 119 -3.45 20.18 -64.40
CA ASP A 119 -2.56 19.20 -63.77
C ASP A 119 -2.47 19.32 -62.26
N SER A 120 -2.49 20.54 -61.74
CA SER A 120 -2.46 20.79 -60.30
C SER A 120 -3.78 20.46 -59.60
N VAL A 121 -4.88 20.42 -60.35
CA VAL A 121 -6.20 20.00 -59.87
C VAL A 121 -6.35 18.48 -59.96
N LEU A 122 -5.91 17.87 -61.05
CA LEU A 122 -5.93 16.41 -61.25
C LEU A 122 -5.05 15.69 -60.23
N ALA A 123 -3.85 16.21 -59.94
CA ALA A 123 -2.97 15.65 -58.91
C ALA A 123 -3.58 15.71 -57.50
N ARG A 124 -4.48 16.67 -57.22
CA ARG A 124 -5.19 16.76 -55.94
C ARG A 124 -6.33 15.75 -55.80
N LEU A 125 -6.83 15.22 -56.91
CA LEU A 125 -7.90 14.22 -56.94
C LEU A 125 -7.39 12.78 -56.88
N GLY A 126 -6.08 12.57 -56.64
CA GLY A 126 -5.49 11.25 -56.41
C GLY A 126 -5.38 10.37 -57.66
N GLN A 127 -5.62 10.93 -58.85
CA GLN A 127 -5.37 10.26 -60.11
C GLN A 127 -4.00 10.71 -60.61
N ASP A 128 -3.00 9.83 -60.51
CA ASP A 128 -1.75 10.01 -61.23
C ASP A 128 -2.08 9.97 -62.73
N GLY A 129 -2.24 11.14 -63.36
CA GLY A 129 -2.48 11.27 -64.81
C GLY A 129 -1.37 10.69 -65.70
N GLY A 130 -0.40 9.99 -65.12
CA GLY A 130 0.70 9.34 -65.80
C GLY A 130 1.62 10.33 -66.48
N ARG A 131 2.24 9.89 -67.58
CA ARG A 131 3.16 10.71 -68.39
C ARG A 131 2.41 11.58 -69.42
N TRP A 132 1.09 11.41 -69.53
CA TRP A 132 0.28 12.05 -70.56
C TRP A 132 0.22 13.58 -70.44
N PRO A 133 0.05 14.16 -69.24
CA PRO A 133 0.10 15.61 -69.10
C PRO A 133 1.45 16.23 -69.38
N ALA A 134 2.53 15.53 -69.05
CA ALA A 134 3.88 15.96 -69.44
C ALA A 134 4.01 15.97 -70.97
N ALA A 135 3.53 14.93 -71.66
CA ALA A 135 3.53 14.89 -73.12
C ALA A 135 2.70 16.03 -73.74
N LEU A 136 1.50 16.31 -73.22
CA LEU A 136 0.66 17.41 -73.68
C LEU A 136 1.32 18.79 -73.44
N ARG A 137 2.01 18.96 -72.31
CA ARG A 137 2.74 20.20 -72.00
C ARG A 137 3.91 20.40 -72.96
N TRP A 138 4.70 19.35 -73.21
CA TRP A 138 5.80 19.42 -74.18
C TRP A 138 5.29 19.71 -75.57
N MET A 139 4.21 19.06 -76.02
CA MET A 139 3.61 19.30 -77.34
C MET A 139 3.07 20.74 -77.49
N THR A 140 2.37 21.25 -76.47
CA THR A 140 1.82 22.62 -76.50
C THR A 140 2.94 23.66 -76.39
N GLY A 141 3.94 23.39 -75.56
CA GLY A 141 5.11 24.25 -75.39
C GLY A 141 5.98 24.31 -76.65
N THR A 142 6.23 23.18 -77.32
CA THR A 142 6.98 23.16 -78.57
C THR A 142 6.21 23.84 -79.70
N MET A 143 4.91 23.63 -79.81
CA MET A 143 4.06 24.34 -80.78
C MET A 143 4.11 25.86 -80.56
N THR A 144 4.00 26.31 -79.31
CA THR A 144 4.08 27.74 -78.95
C THR A 144 5.48 28.31 -79.22
N LEU A 145 6.54 27.56 -78.92
CA LEU A 145 7.91 27.94 -79.23
C LEU A 145 8.10 28.07 -80.74
N SER A 146 7.65 27.09 -81.52
CA SER A 146 7.72 27.11 -82.99
C SER A 146 7.02 28.33 -83.59
N LEU A 147 5.83 28.68 -83.10
CA LEU A 147 5.11 29.86 -83.56
C LEU A 147 5.84 31.16 -83.23
N ASN A 148 6.41 31.28 -82.02
CA ASN A 148 7.13 32.48 -81.59
C ASN A 148 8.45 32.69 -82.34
N ILE A 149 9.12 31.62 -82.77
CA ILE A 149 10.40 31.72 -83.50
C ILE A 149 10.23 31.66 -85.02
N ALA A 150 9.07 31.26 -85.55
CA ALA A 150 8.88 30.97 -86.97
C ALA A 150 9.19 32.17 -87.86
N GLU A 151 8.71 33.36 -87.52
CA GLU A 151 8.94 34.58 -88.31
C GLU A 151 10.41 34.98 -88.29
N SER A 152 11.04 35.06 -87.11
CA SER A 152 12.47 35.37 -87.00
C SER A 152 13.36 34.31 -87.66
N ALA A 153 12.94 33.03 -87.65
CA ALA A 153 13.67 31.95 -88.32
C ALA A 153 13.57 32.05 -89.85
N LEU A 154 12.40 32.43 -90.37
CA LEU A 154 12.18 32.67 -91.81
C LEU A 154 13.02 33.86 -92.31
N ASP A 155 13.13 34.91 -91.50
CA ASP A 155 13.95 36.10 -91.80
C ASP A 155 15.45 35.90 -91.53
N ARG A 156 15.85 34.71 -91.05
CA ARG A 156 17.22 34.35 -90.64
C ARG A 156 17.80 35.24 -89.53
N ASP A 157 16.95 35.90 -88.74
CA ASP A 157 17.35 36.66 -87.56
C ASP A 157 17.53 35.75 -86.34
N MET A 158 18.77 35.30 -86.14
CA MET A 158 19.13 34.44 -85.01
C MET A 158 18.96 35.15 -83.64
N VAL A 159 19.05 36.48 -83.60
CA VAL A 159 18.85 37.25 -82.37
C VAL A 159 17.36 37.27 -82.02
N GLY A 160 16.49 37.52 -83.00
CA GLY A 160 15.04 37.41 -82.85
C GLY A 160 14.60 36.01 -82.37
N VAL A 161 15.13 34.95 -82.98
CA VAL A 161 14.87 33.57 -82.54
C VAL A 161 15.25 33.37 -81.07
N ALA A 162 16.42 33.86 -80.64
CA ALA A 162 16.87 33.73 -79.26
C ALA A 162 15.95 34.50 -78.30
N VAL A 163 15.61 35.76 -78.59
CA VAL A 163 14.77 36.60 -77.72
C VAL A 163 13.35 36.01 -77.59
N HIS A 164 12.75 35.57 -78.70
CA HIS A 164 11.40 35.01 -78.70
C HIS A 164 11.31 33.58 -78.14
N ALA A 165 12.44 32.86 -78.06
CA ALA A 165 12.50 31.54 -77.43
C ALA A 165 12.58 31.59 -75.89
N VAL A 166 13.11 32.67 -75.30
CA VAL A 166 13.38 32.76 -73.86
C VAL A 166 12.10 32.60 -73.02
N ALA A 167 11.01 33.30 -73.35
CA ALA A 167 9.78 33.25 -72.56
C ALA A 167 9.10 31.86 -72.60
N PRO A 168 8.89 31.22 -73.77
CA PRO A 168 8.36 29.85 -73.84
C PRO A 168 9.24 28.82 -73.12
N LEU A 169 10.57 28.91 -73.26
CA LEU A 169 11.49 27.98 -72.58
C LEU A 169 11.42 28.13 -71.07
N LEU A 170 11.38 29.37 -70.55
CA LEU A 170 11.22 29.63 -69.12
C LEU A 170 9.88 29.09 -68.59
N LEU A 171 8.79 29.18 -69.36
CA LEU A 171 7.50 28.61 -68.97
C LEU A 171 7.54 27.09 -68.87
N ILE A 172 8.13 26.41 -69.86
CA ILE A 172 8.26 24.94 -69.86
C ILE A 172 9.11 24.48 -68.68
N VAL A 173 10.29 25.09 -68.48
CA VAL A 173 11.20 24.74 -67.38
C VAL A 173 10.56 25.02 -66.02
N THR A 174 9.88 26.15 -65.86
CA THR A 174 9.21 26.51 -64.61
C THR A 174 8.06 25.57 -64.29
N ALA A 175 7.32 25.12 -65.30
CA ALA A 175 6.24 24.15 -65.13
C ALA A 175 6.76 22.77 -64.66
N GLU A 176 7.87 22.29 -65.25
CA GLU A 176 8.47 21.00 -64.87
C GLU A 176 9.13 21.03 -63.49
N THR A 177 9.92 22.07 -63.21
CA THR A 177 10.53 22.27 -61.89
C THR A 177 9.47 22.47 -60.80
N GLY A 178 8.41 23.22 -61.09
CA GLY A 178 7.30 23.44 -60.18
C GLY A 178 6.50 22.17 -59.84
N LEU A 179 6.45 21.18 -60.74
CA LEU A 179 5.82 19.89 -60.47
C LEU A 179 6.73 18.99 -59.62
N ALA A 180 8.03 18.93 -59.94
CA ALA A 180 9.01 18.18 -59.16
C ALA A 180 9.09 18.66 -57.71
N TYR A 181 9.15 19.99 -57.51
CA TYR A 181 9.17 20.59 -56.18
C TYR A 181 7.89 20.28 -55.38
N ARG A 182 6.72 20.36 -56.02
CA ARG A 182 5.44 20.01 -55.38
C ARG A 182 5.38 18.55 -54.98
N ARG A 183 5.78 17.62 -55.85
CA ARG A 183 5.85 16.18 -55.52
C ARG A 183 6.79 15.92 -54.34
N ALA A 184 7.96 16.56 -54.33
CA ALA A 184 8.91 16.45 -53.23
C ALA A 184 8.34 16.97 -51.90
N ILE A 185 7.68 18.13 -51.90
CA ILE A 185 7.02 18.69 -50.72
C ILE A 185 5.90 17.78 -50.24
N THR A 186 4.99 17.37 -51.12
CA THR A 186 3.85 16.52 -50.74
C THR A 186 4.33 15.21 -50.13
N LYS A 187 5.37 14.59 -50.71
CA LYS A 187 6.00 13.37 -50.17
C LYS A 187 6.63 13.61 -48.79
N ALA A 188 7.32 14.74 -48.60
CA ALA A 188 7.92 15.08 -47.31
C ALA A 188 6.85 15.35 -46.24
N LEU A 189 5.75 16.01 -46.60
CA LEU A 189 4.63 16.27 -45.69
C LEU A 189 3.90 14.99 -45.28
N THR A 190 3.55 14.13 -46.24
CA THR A 190 2.91 12.84 -45.93
C THR A 190 3.80 11.95 -45.08
N ALA A 191 5.11 11.88 -45.36
CA ALA A 191 6.06 11.13 -44.53
C ALA A 191 6.10 11.66 -43.09
N ARG A 192 6.04 12.99 -42.90
CA ARG A 192 6.01 13.63 -41.58
C ARG A 192 4.69 13.37 -40.85
N GLU A 193 3.56 13.42 -41.54
CA GLU A 193 2.23 13.11 -40.99
C GLU A 193 2.15 11.66 -40.53
N HIS A 194 2.63 10.70 -41.35
CA HIS A 194 2.71 9.30 -40.97
C HIS A 194 3.60 9.08 -39.75
N ALA A 195 4.81 9.66 -39.73
CA ALA A 195 5.70 9.56 -38.58
C ALA A 195 5.10 10.18 -37.30
N ALA A 196 4.31 11.26 -37.42
CA ALA A 196 3.62 11.86 -36.29
C ALA A 196 2.46 10.98 -35.79
N ALA A 197 1.70 10.36 -36.70
CA ALA A 197 0.64 9.43 -36.35
C ALA A 197 1.18 8.19 -35.63
N GLU A 198 2.26 7.59 -36.14
CA GLU A 198 2.92 6.44 -35.52
C GLU A 198 3.43 6.75 -34.10
N ARG A 199 4.01 7.93 -33.88
CA ARG A 199 4.45 8.37 -32.55
C ARG A 199 3.29 8.48 -31.57
N LEU A 200 2.18 9.08 -32.00
CA LEU A 200 0.97 9.23 -31.18
C LEU A 200 0.35 7.87 -30.83
N GLU A 201 0.35 6.92 -31.77
CA GLU A 201 -0.12 5.56 -31.53
C GLU A 201 0.80 4.81 -30.56
N ALA A 202 2.12 4.92 -30.72
CA ALA A 202 3.10 4.32 -29.81
C ALA A 202 3.00 4.89 -28.39
N GLU A 203 2.79 6.20 -28.23
CA GLU A 203 2.55 6.84 -26.93
C GLU A 203 1.26 6.33 -26.28
N ARG A 204 0.17 6.20 -27.06
CA ARG A 204 -1.09 5.64 -26.56
C ARG A 204 -0.96 4.19 -26.13
N GLN A 205 -0.19 3.38 -26.87
CA GLN A 205 0.09 1.98 -26.50
C GLN A 205 0.88 1.91 -25.20
N ARG A 206 1.98 2.67 -25.08
CA ARG A 206 2.79 2.73 -23.85
C ARG A 206 1.98 3.18 -22.64
N ALA A 207 1.11 4.18 -22.80
CA ALA A 207 0.24 4.64 -21.73
C ALA A 207 -0.80 3.59 -21.29
N ARG A 208 -1.27 2.73 -22.20
CA ARG A 208 -2.15 1.60 -21.86
C ARG A 208 -1.38 0.51 -21.12
N GLU A 209 -0.23 0.11 -21.63
CA GLU A 209 0.64 -0.89 -21.00
C GLU A 209 1.11 -0.47 -19.61
N GLU A 210 1.38 0.82 -19.40
CA GLU A 210 1.75 1.34 -18.08
C GLU A 210 0.57 1.31 -17.10
N ARG A 211 -0.64 1.69 -17.54
CA ARG A 211 -1.85 1.58 -16.70
C ARG A 211 -2.18 0.14 -16.34
N GLU A 212 -1.99 -0.79 -17.28
CA GLU A 212 -2.19 -2.22 -17.04
C GLU A 212 -1.17 -2.77 -16.04
N ARG A 213 0.11 -2.42 -16.19
CA ARG A 213 1.16 -2.78 -15.21
C ARG A 213 0.89 -2.20 -13.83
N GLN A 214 0.51 -0.93 -13.75
CA GLN A 214 0.14 -0.30 -12.47
C GLN A 214 -1.09 -0.98 -11.83
N ALA A 215 -2.09 -1.35 -12.64
CA ALA A 215 -3.26 -2.06 -12.14
C ALA A 215 -2.94 -3.49 -11.67
N GLN A 216 -2.00 -4.18 -12.32
CA GLN A 216 -1.51 -5.50 -11.89
C GLN A 216 -0.76 -5.40 -10.55
N LEU A 217 0.22 -4.49 -10.44
CA LEU A 217 0.96 -4.27 -9.21
C LEU A 217 0.02 -3.93 -8.03
N ALA A 218 -0.95 -3.05 -8.26
CA ALA A 218 -1.94 -2.69 -7.22
C ALA A 218 -2.88 -3.83 -6.83
N ARG A 219 -3.05 -4.87 -7.66
CA ARG A 219 -3.79 -6.09 -7.30
C ARG A 219 -2.90 -7.04 -6.51
N GLU A 220 -1.66 -7.25 -6.94
CA GLU A 220 -0.68 -8.08 -6.26
C GLU A 220 -0.40 -7.56 -4.84
N GLU A 221 -0.25 -6.23 -4.66
CA GLU A 221 -0.08 -5.61 -3.34
C GLU A 221 -1.29 -5.87 -2.43
N ARG A 222 -2.51 -5.70 -2.94
CA ARG A 222 -3.75 -5.96 -2.18
C ARG A 222 -3.90 -7.44 -1.81
N GLU A 223 -3.54 -8.34 -2.71
CA GLU A 223 -3.57 -9.78 -2.46
C GLU A 223 -2.52 -10.17 -1.41
N HIS A 224 -1.31 -9.61 -1.50
CA HIS A 224 -0.26 -9.83 -0.53
C HIS A 224 -0.63 -9.30 0.86
N GLU A 225 -1.17 -8.08 0.94
CA GLU A 225 -1.66 -7.49 2.18
C GLU A 225 -2.81 -8.33 2.78
N ALA A 226 -3.76 -8.76 1.96
CA ALA A 226 -4.84 -9.63 2.40
C ALA A 226 -4.34 -11.00 2.87
N ALA A 227 -3.31 -11.56 2.23
CA ALA A 227 -2.69 -12.82 2.65
C ALA A 227 -1.97 -12.67 4.00
N MET A 228 -1.21 -11.58 4.18
CA MET A 228 -0.55 -11.25 5.44
C MET A 228 -1.56 -11.04 6.58
N ALA A 229 -2.66 -10.30 6.32
CA ALA A 229 -3.72 -10.10 7.29
C ALA A 229 -4.42 -11.41 7.69
N ARG A 230 -4.65 -12.33 6.74
CA ARG A 230 -5.20 -13.67 7.02
C ARG A 230 -4.22 -14.50 7.87
N GLN A 231 -2.93 -14.46 7.54
CA GLN A 231 -1.92 -15.19 8.31
C GLN A 231 -1.81 -14.66 9.74
N GLU A 232 -1.87 -13.34 9.94
CA GLU A 232 -1.89 -12.74 11.28
C GLU A 232 -3.16 -13.11 12.05
N ALA A 233 -4.32 -13.05 11.40
CA ALA A 233 -5.59 -13.46 12.02
C ALA A 233 -5.56 -14.92 12.46
N GLU A 234 -5.04 -15.82 11.61
CA GLU A 234 -4.90 -17.24 11.95
C GLU A 234 -3.92 -17.47 13.10
N ARG A 235 -2.80 -16.74 13.14
CA ARG A 235 -1.84 -16.81 14.27
C ARG A 235 -2.46 -16.33 15.57
N ARG A 236 -3.22 -15.24 15.54
CA ARG A 236 -3.95 -14.72 16.72
C ARG A 236 -5.01 -15.71 17.19
N GLU A 237 -5.79 -16.27 16.27
CA GLU A 237 -6.81 -17.26 16.61
C GLU A 237 -6.19 -18.52 17.23
N ARG A 238 -5.07 -19.02 16.68
CA ARG A 238 -4.32 -20.14 17.27
C ARG A 238 -3.81 -19.80 18.66
N ALA A 239 -3.22 -18.62 18.86
CA ALA A 239 -2.75 -18.17 20.16
C ALA A 239 -3.89 -18.07 21.19
N GLU A 240 -5.04 -17.52 20.82
CA GLU A 240 -6.22 -17.44 21.68
C GLU A 240 -6.81 -18.82 22.02
N ARG A 241 -6.78 -19.76 21.06
CA ARG A 241 -7.22 -21.14 21.29
C ARG A 241 -6.27 -21.85 22.26
N GLU A 242 -4.96 -21.68 22.08
CA GLU A 242 -3.96 -22.23 23.00
C GLU A 242 -4.07 -21.63 24.40
N GLU A 243 -4.29 -20.31 24.51
CA GLU A 243 -4.49 -19.64 25.80
C GLU A 243 -5.76 -20.14 26.50
N ARG A 244 -6.89 -20.25 25.78
CA ARG A 244 -8.12 -20.84 26.32
C ARG A 244 -7.91 -22.27 26.80
N GLN A 245 -7.22 -23.09 26.02
CA GLN A 245 -6.91 -24.47 26.42
C GLN A 245 -6.03 -24.53 27.67
N ARG A 246 -5.01 -23.64 27.78
CA ARG A 246 -4.16 -23.55 28.99
C ARG A 246 -4.96 -23.07 30.19
N ALA A 247 -5.83 -22.08 30.02
CA ALA A 247 -6.69 -21.56 31.08
C ALA A 247 -7.67 -22.64 31.58
N GLU A 248 -8.33 -23.36 30.68
CA GLU A 248 -9.21 -24.48 31.03
C GLU A 248 -8.45 -25.61 31.71
N ALA A 249 -7.25 -25.96 31.25
CA ALA A 249 -6.42 -26.98 31.89
C ALA A 249 -6.02 -26.57 33.31
N ALA A 250 -5.59 -25.32 33.50
CA ALA A 250 -5.25 -24.78 34.81
C ALA A 250 -6.46 -24.69 35.74
N GLU A 251 -7.65 -24.38 35.23
CA GLU A 251 -8.88 -24.37 36.02
C GLU A 251 -9.29 -25.79 36.44
N ARG A 252 -9.19 -26.77 35.54
CA ARG A 252 -9.44 -28.19 35.87
C ARG A 252 -8.45 -28.69 36.93
N GLU A 253 -7.18 -28.31 36.83
CA GLU A 253 -6.17 -28.66 37.82
C GLU A 253 -6.50 -28.03 39.19
N ARG A 254 -6.76 -26.72 39.24
CA ARG A 254 -7.17 -26.03 40.48
C ARG A 254 -8.44 -26.61 41.09
N ARG A 255 -9.42 -27.00 40.26
CA ARG A 255 -10.64 -27.64 40.73
C ARG A 255 -10.35 -29.02 41.30
N GLY A 256 -9.51 -29.82 40.63
CA GLY A 256 -9.06 -31.11 41.11
C GLY A 256 -8.28 -31.01 42.43
N GLU A 257 -7.44 -30.00 42.60
CA GLU A 257 -6.72 -29.72 43.85
C GLU A 257 -7.67 -29.35 44.99
N ARG A 258 -8.66 -28.49 44.72
CA ARG A 258 -9.70 -28.13 45.70
C ARG A 258 -10.53 -29.33 46.11
N GLU A 259 -10.98 -30.14 45.16
CA GLU A 259 -11.74 -31.36 45.45
C GLU A 259 -10.91 -32.37 46.25
N ARG A 260 -9.60 -32.52 45.98
CA ARG A 260 -8.71 -33.35 46.80
C ARG A 260 -8.54 -32.79 48.21
N ALA A 261 -8.33 -31.49 48.35
CA ALA A 261 -8.19 -30.83 49.65
C ALA A 261 -9.47 -30.94 50.48
N ASP A 262 -10.64 -30.82 49.85
CA ASP A 262 -11.95 -30.98 50.51
C ASP A 262 -12.17 -32.44 50.94
N GLN A 263 -11.85 -33.41 50.08
CA GLN A 263 -11.91 -34.84 50.45
C GLN A 263 -10.95 -35.17 51.59
N GLU A 264 -9.75 -34.58 51.62
CA GLU A 264 -8.79 -34.78 52.70
C GLU A 264 -9.29 -34.17 54.01
N ARG A 265 -9.87 -32.96 53.97
CA ARG A 265 -10.52 -32.33 55.13
C ARG A 265 -11.67 -33.19 55.65
N GLU A 266 -12.53 -33.69 54.78
CA GLU A 266 -13.66 -34.54 55.15
C GLU A 266 -13.19 -35.87 55.78
N ARG A 267 -12.14 -36.49 55.21
CA ARG A 267 -11.53 -37.70 55.80
C ARG A 267 -10.94 -37.41 57.18
N ALA A 268 -10.19 -36.32 57.33
CA ALA A 268 -9.61 -35.92 58.60
C ALA A 268 -10.70 -35.60 59.64
N GLU A 269 -11.81 -35.00 59.24
CA GLU A 269 -12.93 -34.71 60.13
C GLU A 269 -13.66 -36.00 60.56
N ARG A 270 -13.93 -36.91 59.63
CA ARG A 270 -14.50 -38.24 59.94
C ARG A 270 -13.59 -39.03 60.88
N GLU A 271 -12.27 -38.94 60.70
CA GLU A 271 -11.30 -39.58 61.57
C GLU A 271 -11.29 -38.97 62.98
N ARG A 272 -11.31 -37.63 63.10
CA ARG A 272 -11.45 -36.94 64.39
C ARG A 272 -12.74 -37.32 65.11
N GLN A 273 -13.85 -37.38 64.38
CA GLN A 273 -15.14 -37.82 64.95
C GLN A 273 -15.09 -39.27 65.45
N ARG A 274 -14.45 -40.18 64.70
CA ARG A 274 -14.23 -41.56 65.15
C ARG A 274 -13.37 -41.63 66.41
N GLN A 275 -12.27 -40.89 66.44
CA GLN A 275 -11.38 -40.83 67.61
C GLN A 275 -12.10 -40.26 68.84
N GLN A 276 -12.91 -39.21 68.66
CA GLN A 276 -13.73 -38.64 69.74
C GLN A 276 -14.78 -39.62 70.24
N ALA A 277 -15.53 -40.28 69.35
CA ALA A 277 -16.52 -41.27 69.72
C ALA A 277 -15.90 -42.48 70.43
N GLU A 278 -14.72 -42.92 70.01
CA GLU A 278 -13.98 -44.01 70.67
C GLU A 278 -13.46 -43.57 72.04
N ALA A 279 -12.94 -42.36 72.18
CA ALA A 279 -12.51 -41.81 73.46
C ALA A 279 -13.68 -41.68 74.44
N GLU A 280 -14.82 -41.17 73.99
CA GLU A 280 -16.04 -41.05 74.79
C GLU A 280 -16.58 -42.44 75.20
N ARG A 281 -16.53 -43.42 74.29
CA ARG A 281 -16.91 -44.82 74.61
C ARG A 281 -16.00 -45.42 75.68
N ARG A 282 -14.69 -45.20 75.59
CA ARG A 282 -13.71 -45.63 76.60
C ARG A 282 -13.93 -44.92 77.94
N GLU A 283 -14.28 -43.65 77.93
CA GLU A 283 -14.58 -42.90 79.15
C GLU A 283 -15.85 -43.42 79.82
N ARG A 284 -16.93 -43.63 79.06
CA ARG A 284 -18.17 -44.24 79.57
C ARG A 284 -17.93 -45.65 80.13
N GLU A 285 -17.12 -46.47 79.47
CA GLU A 285 -16.73 -47.80 79.97
C GLU A 285 -15.95 -47.70 81.28
N ARG A 286 -15.00 -46.77 81.39
CA ARG A 286 -14.25 -46.52 82.65
C ARG A 286 -15.17 -46.05 83.76
N GLU A 287 -16.10 -45.15 83.47
CA GLU A 287 -17.06 -44.66 84.44
C GLU A 287 -18.02 -45.78 84.89
N HIS A 288 -18.50 -46.61 83.97
CA HIS A 288 -19.35 -47.75 84.29
C HIS A 288 -18.59 -48.76 85.17
N ALA A 289 -17.36 -49.10 84.82
CA ALA A 289 -16.50 -49.98 85.61
C ALA A 289 -16.21 -49.40 87.01
N ARG A 290 -16.02 -48.08 87.12
CA ARG A 290 -15.83 -47.41 88.41
C ARG A 290 -17.10 -47.49 89.27
N ARG A 291 -18.27 -47.20 88.69
CA ARG A 291 -19.56 -47.28 89.40
C ARG A 291 -19.88 -48.72 89.82
N GLU A 292 -19.55 -49.71 89.01
CA GLU A 292 -19.70 -51.13 89.37
C GLU A 292 -18.75 -51.53 90.50
N ALA A 293 -17.48 -51.12 90.45
CA ALA A 293 -16.51 -51.38 91.51
C ALA A 293 -16.93 -50.72 92.84
N GLU A 294 -17.46 -49.49 92.80
CA GLU A 294 -18.00 -48.80 93.97
C GLU A 294 -19.23 -49.53 94.55
N ARG A 295 -20.16 -49.98 93.70
CA ARG A 295 -21.31 -50.81 94.15
C ARG A 295 -20.87 -52.13 94.78
N GLN A 296 -19.93 -52.84 94.15
CA GLN A 296 -19.42 -54.11 94.68
C GLN A 296 -18.74 -53.93 96.05
N ARG A 297 -18.00 -52.83 96.25
CA ARG A 297 -17.40 -52.49 97.56
C ARG A 297 -18.46 -52.17 98.61
N ALA A 298 -19.49 -51.40 98.25
CA ALA A 298 -20.59 -51.07 99.16
C ALA A 298 -21.37 -52.34 99.59
N GLU A 299 -21.69 -53.21 98.64
CA GLU A 299 -22.36 -54.48 98.92
C GLU A 299 -21.51 -55.43 99.79
N ALA A 300 -20.20 -55.49 99.57
CA ALA A 300 -19.30 -56.28 100.39
C ALA A 300 -19.25 -55.78 101.84
N ALA A 301 -19.15 -54.46 102.02
CA ALA A 301 -19.19 -53.82 103.34
C ALA A 301 -20.54 -54.04 104.05
N GLU A 302 -21.65 -54.01 103.31
CA GLU A 302 -22.97 -54.29 103.88
C GLU A 302 -23.13 -55.77 104.28
N ARG A 303 -22.63 -56.71 103.48
CA ARG A 303 -22.62 -58.15 103.82
C ARG A 303 -21.79 -58.44 105.06
N GLU A 304 -20.61 -57.85 105.16
CA GLU A 304 -19.75 -57.96 106.35
C GLU A 304 -20.44 -57.37 107.59
N ARG A 305 -21.08 -56.20 107.46
CA ARG A 305 -21.88 -55.58 108.53
C ARG A 305 -23.03 -56.48 108.98
N ARG A 306 -23.78 -57.06 108.06
CA ARG A 306 -24.88 -57.99 108.38
C ARG A 306 -24.37 -59.25 109.06
N ALA A 307 -23.22 -59.79 108.65
CA ALA A 307 -22.62 -60.96 109.30
C ALA A 307 -22.21 -60.66 110.75
N LEU A 308 -21.59 -59.50 111.01
CA LEU A 308 -21.21 -59.06 112.36
C LEU A 308 -22.43 -58.82 113.26
N LEU A 309 -23.55 -58.37 112.70
CA LEU A 309 -24.81 -58.15 113.43
C LEU A 309 -25.73 -59.38 113.48
N ALA A 310 -25.46 -60.43 112.73
CA ALA A 310 -26.21 -61.70 112.80
C ALA A 310 -25.69 -62.61 113.93
N ALA A 311 -24.46 -62.36 114.41
CA ALA A 311 -23.99 -62.97 115.65
C ALA A 311 -24.90 -62.53 116.80
N GLY A 312 -25.55 -63.50 117.45
CA GLY A 312 -26.40 -63.27 118.62
C GLY A 312 -25.63 -62.72 119.83
N PRO A 313 -26.27 -62.63 121.01
CA PRO A 313 -25.61 -62.16 122.23
C PRO A 313 -24.31 -62.93 122.48
N ALA A 314 -23.20 -62.22 122.69
CA ALA A 314 -21.92 -62.89 122.89
C ALA A 314 -21.93 -63.59 124.27
N PRO A 315 -21.67 -64.91 124.33
CA PRO A 315 -21.69 -65.66 125.60
C PRO A 315 -20.53 -65.28 126.53
N HIS A 316 -19.49 -64.64 125.99
CA HIS A 316 -18.35 -64.11 126.72
C HIS A 316 -17.86 -62.82 126.06
N LYS A 317 -17.07 -62.04 126.81
CA LYS A 317 -16.46 -60.80 126.33
C LYS A 317 -15.55 -61.08 125.13
N LEU A 318 -15.90 -60.53 123.96
CA LEU A 318 -15.13 -60.72 122.72
C LEU A 318 -13.79 -59.96 122.75
N PRO A 319 -12.77 -60.41 121.97
CA PRO A 319 -11.53 -59.66 121.78
C PRO A 319 -11.79 -58.21 121.35
N GLN A 320 -11.02 -57.27 121.89
CA GLN A 320 -11.23 -55.84 121.67
C GLN A 320 -11.31 -55.42 120.17
N PRO A 321 -10.52 -55.97 119.24
CA PRO A 321 -10.64 -55.64 117.81
C PRO A 321 -12.00 -56.03 117.22
N GLN A 322 -12.51 -57.21 117.59
CA GLN A 322 -13.81 -57.72 117.12
C GLN A 322 -14.98 -56.97 117.79
N ALA A 323 -14.86 -56.68 119.09
CA ALA A 323 -15.85 -55.87 119.80
C ALA A 323 -15.97 -54.46 119.20
N ARG A 324 -14.86 -53.83 118.81
CA ARG A 324 -14.86 -52.54 118.11
C ARG A 324 -15.57 -52.62 116.75
N GLN A 325 -15.34 -53.68 115.97
CA GLN A 325 -16.01 -53.89 114.69
C GLN A 325 -17.53 -54.06 114.84
N ILE A 326 -17.97 -54.87 115.82
CA ILE A 326 -19.40 -55.06 116.12
C ILE A 326 -20.04 -53.76 116.61
N VAL A 327 -19.35 -52.99 117.44
CA VAL A 327 -19.83 -51.69 117.92
C VAL A 327 -19.95 -50.67 116.79
N ALA A 328 -18.98 -50.61 115.88
CA ALA A 328 -19.05 -49.75 114.70
C ALA A 328 -20.18 -50.17 113.74
N ALA A 329 -20.33 -51.48 113.51
CA ALA A 329 -21.43 -52.04 112.72
C ALA A 329 -22.80 -51.74 113.35
N ALA A 330 -22.91 -51.84 114.68
CA ALA A 330 -24.14 -51.58 115.42
C ALA A 330 -24.50 -50.09 115.42
N PHE A 331 -23.51 -49.21 115.58
CA PHE A 331 -23.68 -47.76 115.47
C PHE A 331 -24.19 -47.36 114.08
N ALA A 332 -23.55 -47.87 113.02
CA ALA A 332 -23.96 -47.60 111.63
C ALA A 332 -25.34 -48.20 111.28
N ALA A 333 -25.81 -49.21 112.02
CA ALA A 333 -27.14 -49.81 111.88
C ALA A 333 -28.20 -49.16 112.81
N GLY A 334 -27.83 -48.15 113.58
CA GLY A 334 -28.74 -47.46 114.51
C GLY A 334 -29.20 -48.31 115.70
N LEU A 335 -28.47 -49.39 116.02
CA LEU A 335 -28.78 -50.21 117.19
C LEU A 335 -28.49 -49.44 118.49
N SER A 336 -29.15 -49.84 119.58
CA SER A 336 -28.92 -49.18 120.86
C SER A 336 -27.54 -49.57 121.42
N VAL A 337 -26.98 -48.70 122.26
CA VAL A 337 -25.74 -48.97 123.01
C VAL A 337 -25.86 -50.28 123.82
N ARG A 338 -27.07 -50.59 124.31
CA ARG A 338 -27.37 -51.81 125.04
C ARG A 338 -27.27 -53.04 124.15
N ASP A 339 -27.89 -53.02 122.97
CA ASP A 339 -27.85 -54.15 122.02
C ASP A 339 -26.43 -54.41 121.53
N ALA A 340 -25.65 -53.33 121.29
CA ALA A 340 -24.25 -53.44 120.92
C ALA A 340 -23.39 -54.03 122.05
N ALA A 341 -23.69 -53.70 123.31
CA ALA A 341 -23.02 -54.26 124.48
C ALA A 341 -23.33 -55.75 124.67
N GLU A 342 -24.58 -56.16 124.50
CA GLU A 342 -25.00 -57.56 124.56
C GLU A 342 -24.35 -58.39 123.45
N ARG A 343 -24.19 -57.84 122.24
CA ARG A 343 -23.58 -58.53 121.10
C ARG A 343 -22.06 -58.63 121.14
N CYS A 344 -21.38 -57.74 121.87
CA CYS A 344 -19.92 -57.83 122.02
C CYS A 344 -19.46 -58.39 123.37
N GLY A 345 -20.36 -58.47 124.37
CA GLY A 345 -20.06 -58.92 125.72
C GLY A 345 -19.24 -57.92 126.55
N TRP A 346 -19.18 -56.65 126.13
CA TRP A 346 -18.52 -55.56 126.86
C TRP A 346 -19.52 -54.74 127.67
N SER A 347 -19.02 -53.97 128.63
CA SER A 347 -19.88 -53.11 129.45
C SER A 347 -20.51 -51.99 128.61
N ILE A 348 -21.74 -51.61 128.97
CA ILE A 348 -22.48 -50.51 128.35
C ILE A 348 -21.65 -49.22 128.35
N GLY A 349 -20.91 -48.92 129.43
CA GLY A 349 -20.05 -47.74 129.51
C GLY A 349 -18.90 -47.74 128.49
N TRP A 350 -18.31 -48.91 128.20
CA TRP A 350 -17.27 -49.02 127.18
C TRP A 350 -17.84 -48.83 125.77
N VAL A 351 -19.01 -49.40 125.49
CA VAL A 351 -19.71 -49.26 124.20
C VAL A 351 -20.20 -47.82 124.00
N ALA A 352 -20.75 -47.17 125.04
CA ALA A 352 -21.19 -45.78 125.00
C ALA A 352 -20.03 -44.83 124.60
N GLY A 353 -18.85 -45.04 125.19
CA GLY A 353 -17.65 -44.29 124.83
C GLY A 353 -17.26 -44.46 123.36
N ARG A 354 -17.40 -45.68 122.81
CA ARG A 354 -17.13 -45.92 121.38
C ARG A 354 -18.20 -45.33 120.46
N TYR A 355 -19.48 -45.37 120.85
CA TYR A 355 -20.56 -44.70 120.11
C TYR A 355 -20.33 -43.19 120.03
N GLN A 356 -19.86 -42.59 121.13
CA GLN A 356 -19.54 -41.18 121.18
C GLN A 356 -18.35 -40.84 120.28
N GLU A 357 -17.27 -41.62 120.31
CA GLU A 357 -16.14 -41.45 119.39
C GLU A 357 -16.50 -41.61 117.91
N LEU A 358 -17.45 -42.51 117.58
CA LEU A 358 -17.95 -42.68 116.21
C LEU A 358 -18.87 -41.52 115.79
N ARG A 359 -19.60 -40.93 116.73
CA ARG A 359 -20.41 -39.73 116.50
C ARG A 359 -19.54 -38.47 116.35
N ASP A 360 -18.44 -38.41 117.10
CA ASP A 360 -17.49 -37.29 117.08
C ASP A 360 -16.44 -37.45 115.97
N SER A 361 -16.33 -38.63 115.35
CA SER A 361 -15.48 -38.83 114.17
C SER A 361 -16.08 -38.10 112.96
N PRO A 362 -15.35 -37.16 112.33
CA PRO A 362 -15.85 -36.34 111.23
C PRO A 362 -15.94 -37.09 109.87
N ALA A 363 -16.11 -38.42 109.89
CA ALA A 363 -16.05 -39.26 108.69
C ALA A 363 -17.28 -39.15 107.77
N ASP A 364 -18.23 -38.24 108.06
CA ASP A 364 -19.40 -37.99 107.23
C ASP A 364 -19.78 -36.50 107.17
N GLN A 365 -18.78 -35.60 107.06
CA GLN A 365 -19.03 -34.30 106.42
C GLN A 365 -18.97 -34.50 104.90
N PRO A 366 -20.08 -34.45 104.16
CA PRO A 366 -20.01 -34.41 102.71
C PRO A 366 -19.22 -33.16 102.32
N ALA A 367 -18.16 -33.35 101.54
CA ALA A 367 -17.43 -32.26 100.93
C ALA A 367 -18.45 -31.38 100.19
N ALA A 368 -18.67 -30.18 100.73
CA ALA A 368 -19.44 -29.14 100.04
C ALA A 368 -18.72 -28.83 98.73
N VAL A 369 -19.33 -29.27 97.62
CA VAL A 369 -19.05 -28.83 96.26
C VAL A 369 -20.15 -27.88 95.86
#